data_AF-A0A291LYV2-F1
#
_entry.id   AF-A0A291LYV2-F1
#
_cell.length_a   1.000
_cell.length_b   1.000
_cell.length_c   1.000
_cell.angle_alpha   90.00
_cell.angle_beta   90.00
_cell.angle_gamma   90.00
#
_symmetry.space_group_name_H-M   'P 1'
#
loop_
_entity.id
_entity.type
_entity.pdbx_description
1 polymer ?
#
loop_
_entity_poly.entity_id
_entity_poly.type
_entity_poly.pdbx_seq_one_letter_code
_entity_poly.pdbx_strand_id
1 'polypeptide(L)'
;MAELTPEERALIDAAVAKGKVTQVAPGTTGYPPLVWCPHRNVLIYDNPADAQRRQALENPEVRERRAKLREMVEAGASREEMRKTLRISADLLKRDARLLGLELPEPANGQSGPDEELVRQVLTAFDGKKCLTRIATEVGRHPDTVRKILKKNGLKCPAAPPSTTTLTVAQIAQRRAQVRRLIAGGMTAAETAKALGVKPATVSSDLRAMRVGITELRQGALA
;
A
#
# COMPACT_ATOMS: atom_id res chain seq x y z
N MET A 1 0.79 21.85 -36.25
CA MET A 1 2.01 22.35 -35.60
C MET A 1 2.89 22.90 -36.70
N ALA A 2 3.38 24.13 -36.57
CA ALA A 2 4.17 24.76 -37.62
C ALA A 2 5.53 24.06 -37.73
N GLU A 3 5.81 23.45 -38.87
CA GLU A 3 7.15 22.95 -39.19
C GLU A 3 8.05 24.16 -39.44
N LEU A 4 9.22 24.19 -38.78
CA LEU A 4 10.21 25.24 -38.99
C LEU A 4 10.58 25.26 -40.47
N THR A 5 10.45 26.42 -41.08
CA THR A 5 10.84 26.64 -42.46
C THR A 5 12.36 26.44 -42.60
N PRO A 6 12.84 26.06 -43.79
CA PRO A 6 14.28 25.91 -44.05
C PRO A 6 15.08 27.18 -43.72
N GLU A 7 14.47 28.35 -43.91
CA GLU A 7 15.05 29.66 -43.59
C GLU A 7 15.23 29.87 -42.08
N GLU A 8 14.21 29.51 -41.28
CA GLU A 8 14.30 29.58 -39.81
C GLU A 8 15.37 28.63 -39.27
N ARG A 9 15.53 27.44 -39.89
CA ARG A 9 16.57 26.48 -39.50
C ARG A 9 17.96 27.00 -39.80
N ALA A 10 18.16 27.63 -40.97
CA ALA A 10 19.43 28.24 -41.34
C ALA A 10 19.81 29.41 -40.41
N LEU A 11 18.83 30.19 -39.93
CA LEU A 11 19.07 31.25 -38.95
C LEU A 11 19.51 30.71 -37.60
N ILE A 12 18.91 29.60 -37.14
CA ILE A 12 19.29 28.92 -35.89
C ILE A 12 20.73 28.39 -36.00
N ASP A 13 21.05 27.70 -37.10
CA ASP A 13 22.38 27.12 -37.31
C ASP A 13 23.46 28.22 -37.40
N ALA A 14 23.17 29.34 -38.07
CA ALA A 14 24.06 30.49 -38.13
C ALA A 14 24.27 31.14 -36.74
N ALA A 15 23.26 31.12 -35.86
CA ALA A 15 23.36 31.63 -34.51
C ALA A 15 24.17 30.71 -33.58
N VAL A 16 24.08 29.39 -33.77
CA VAL A 16 24.93 28.39 -33.11
C VAL A 16 26.38 28.53 -33.54
N ALA A 17 26.65 28.66 -34.85
CA ALA A 17 28.00 28.86 -35.39
C ALA A 17 28.68 30.15 -34.87
N LYS A 18 27.88 31.20 -34.60
CA LYS A 18 28.34 32.45 -34.00
C LYS A 18 28.47 32.40 -32.48
N GLY A 19 28.23 31.25 -31.85
CA GLY A 19 28.29 31.06 -30.40
C GLY A 19 27.25 31.87 -29.61
N LYS A 20 26.22 32.40 -30.28
CA LYS A 20 25.15 33.17 -29.62
C LYS A 20 24.13 32.27 -28.93
N VAL A 21 24.06 31.01 -29.33
CA VAL A 21 23.14 30.02 -28.80
C VAL A 21 23.91 28.72 -28.60
N THR A 22 23.82 28.15 -27.40
CA THR A 22 24.47 26.86 -27.10
C THR A 22 23.52 25.74 -27.47
N GLN A 23 23.99 24.80 -28.29
CA GLN A 23 23.23 23.58 -28.58
C GLN A 23 23.17 22.72 -27.31
N VAL A 24 21.97 22.57 -26.77
CA VAL A 24 21.75 21.73 -25.58
C VAL A 24 21.72 20.28 -26.02
N ALA A 25 22.51 19.42 -25.37
CA ALA A 25 22.52 18.00 -25.67
C ALA A 25 21.11 17.41 -25.52
N PRO A 26 20.70 16.47 -26.39
CA PRO A 26 19.50 15.69 -26.17
C PRO A 26 19.55 15.09 -24.77
N GLY A 27 18.50 15.32 -23.97
CA GLY A 27 18.52 14.85 -22.58
C GLY A 27 18.63 15.95 -21.52
N THR A 28 19.04 17.17 -21.87
CA THR A 28 19.40 18.19 -20.88
C THR A 28 18.35 19.30 -20.81
N THR A 29 17.82 19.58 -19.61
CA THR A 29 16.98 20.76 -19.34
C THR A 29 17.33 21.34 -17.98
N GLY A 30 17.10 22.65 -17.79
CA GLY A 30 17.20 23.32 -16.49
C GLY A 30 15.98 23.09 -15.58
N TYR A 31 14.99 22.33 -16.03
CA TYR A 31 13.73 22.09 -15.33
C TYR A 31 13.52 20.59 -15.09
N PRO A 32 14.24 19.97 -14.13
CA PRO A 32 13.94 18.61 -13.72
C PRO A 32 12.48 18.52 -13.24
N PRO A 33 11.70 17.51 -13.66
CA PRO A 33 12.10 16.26 -14.32
C PRO A 33 11.87 16.19 -15.84
N LEU A 34 11.86 17.33 -16.56
CA LEU A 34 11.67 17.35 -18.01
C LEU A 34 13.00 17.14 -18.75
N VAL A 35 12.93 16.45 -19.88
CA VAL A 35 14.03 16.01 -20.73
C VAL A 35 13.66 16.35 -22.17
N TRP A 36 14.54 17.00 -22.91
CA TRP A 36 14.29 17.32 -24.31
C TRP A 36 14.36 16.07 -25.19
N CYS A 37 13.26 15.74 -25.88
CA CYS A 37 13.21 14.63 -26.85
C CYS A 37 13.41 15.18 -28.27
N PRO A 38 14.58 14.97 -28.90
CA PRO A 38 14.87 15.53 -30.23
C PRO A 38 14.00 14.92 -31.34
N HIS A 39 13.58 13.66 -31.18
CA HIS A 39 12.76 12.97 -32.18
C HIS A 39 11.31 13.48 -32.23
N ARG A 40 10.77 13.91 -31.08
CA ARG A 40 9.40 14.42 -30.96
C ARG A 40 9.35 15.95 -30.89
N ASN A 41 10.51 16.62 -30.85
CA ASN A 41 10.66 18.07 -30.70
C ASN A 41 9.86 18.64 -29.51
N VAL A 42 9.79 17.91 -28.40
CA VAL A 42 9.03 18.27 -27.19
C VAL A 42 9.79 17.89 -25.92
N LEU A 43 9.50 18.61 -24.84
CA LEU A 43 9.92 18.23 -23.49
C LEU A 43 9.08 17.04 -23.00
N ILE A 44 9.74 15.95 -22.60
CA ILE A 44 9.11 14.75 -22.02
C ILE A 44 9.58 14.57 -20.58
N TYR A 45 8.85 13.80 -19.77
CA TYR A 45 9.34 13.41 -18.45
C TYR A 45 10.36 12.29 -18.57
N ASP A 46 11.48 12.40 -17.84
CA ASP A 46 12.50 11.34 -17.78
C ASP A 46 11.93 10.04 -17.19
N ASN A 47 11.08 10.19 -16.18
CA ASN A 47 10.47 9.09 -15.46
C ASN A 47 9.04 8.81 -15.97
N PRO A 48 8.75 7.60 -16.49
CA PRO A 48 7.41 7.22 -16.93
C PRO A 48 6.38 7.28 -15.80
N ALA A 49 6.79 7.08 -14.54
CA ALA A 49 5.89 7.19 -13.40
C ALA A 49 5.44 8.64 -13.13
N ASP A 50 6.30 9.62 -13.38
CA ASP A 50 5.96 11.05 -13.21
C ASP A 50 5.09 11.55 -14.37
N ALA A 51 5.36 11.04 -15.59
CA ALA A 51 4.48 11.22 -16.74
C ALA A 51 3.07 10.67 -16.45
N GLN A 52 2.97 9.44 -15.93
CA GLN A 52 1.69 8.83 -15.55
C GLN A 52 0.99 9.57 -14.41
N ARG A 53 1.72 10.07 -13.40
CA ARG A 53 1.13 10.89 -12.32
C ARG A 53 0.51 12.17 -12.85
N ARG A 54 1.15 12.85 -13.81
CA ARG A 54 0.59 14.04 -14.47
C ARG A 54 -0.52 13.72 -15.45
N GLN A 55 -0.42 12.63 -16.21
CA GLN A 55 -1.50 12.16 -17.06
C GLN A 55 -2.76 11.80 -16.25
N ALA A 56 -2.58 11.29 -15.03
CA ALA A 56 -3.67 11.08 -14.07
C ALA A 56 -4.24 12.41 -13.50
N LEU A 57 -3.45 13.49 -13.46
CA LEU A 57 -3.93 14.84 -13.14
C LEU A 57 -4.67 15.49 -14.32
N GLU A 58 -4.30 15.14 -15.56
CA GLU A 58 -4.93 15.58 -16.80
C GLU A 58 -6.15 14.74 -17.20
N ASN A 59 -6.50 13.69 -16.45
CA ASN A 59 -7.72 12.95 -16.69
C ASN A 59 -8.93 13.89 -16.53
N PRO A 60 -9.71 14.14 -17.61
CA PRO A 60 -10.79 15.11 -17.59
C PRO A 60 -11.85 14.77 -16.53
N GLU A 61 -12.13 13.48 -16.32
CA GLU A 61 -13.09 13.01 -15.32
C GLU A 61 -12.62 13.32 -13.89
N VAL A 62 -11.31 13.23 -13.62
CA VAL A 62 -10.73 13.57 -12.31
C VAL A 62 -10.81 15.08 -12.09
N ARG A 63 -10.59 15.87 -13.13
CA ARG A 63 -10.68 17.34 -13.06
C ARG A 63 -12.12 17.79 -12.80
N GLU A 64 -13.08 17.27 -13.55
CA GLU A 64 -14.50 17.55 -13.38
C GLU A 64 -14.99 17.12 -12.00
N ARG A 65 -14.62 15.92 -11.54
CA ARG A 65 -14.96 15.45 -10.19
C ARG A 65 -14.43 16.39 -9.11
N ARG A 66 -13.18 16.83 -9.22
CA ARG A 66 -12.54 17.72 -8.25
C ARG A 66 -13.13 19.13 -8.26
N ALA A 67 -13.49 19.63 -9.43
CA ALA A 67 -14.21 20.90 -9.57
C ALA A 67 -15.58 20.83 -8.87
N LYS A 68 -16.35 19.76 -9.13
CA LYS A 68 -17.65 19.54 -8.49
C LYS A 68 -17.52 19.31 -6.99
N LEU A 69 -16.45 18.66 -6.53
CA LEU A 69 -16.17 18.52 -5.10
C LEU A 69 -15.94 19.88 -4.43
N ARG A 70 -15.21 20.82 -5.06
CA ARG A 70 -15.04 22.18 -4.53
C ARG A 70 -16.37 22.89 -4.39
N GLU A 71 -17.18 22.87 -5.44
CA GLU A 71 -18.51 23.49 -5.46
C GLU A 71 -19.41 22.93 -4.34
N MET A 72 -19.41 21.60 -4.15
CA MET A 72 -20.17 20.96 -3.07
C MET A 72 -19.65 21.30 -1.67
N VAL A 73 -18.34 21.49 -1.49
CA VAL A 73 -17.76 21.90 -0.21
C VAL A 73 -18.08 23.35 0.10
N GLU A 74 -18.00 24.25 -0.89
CA GLU A 74 -18.40 25.65 -0.77
C GLU A 74 -19.90 25.79 -0.48
N ALA A 75 -20.72 24.93 -1.09
CA ALA A 75 -22.16 24.83 -0.80
C ALA A 75 -22.48 24.20 0.58
N GLY A 76 -21.47 23.77 1.35
CA GLY A 76 -21.65 23.17 2.67
C GLY A 76 -22.30 21.77 2.65
N ALA A 77 -22.25 21.06 1.52
CA ALA A 77 -22.86 19.74 1.38
C ALA A 77 -22.27 18.72 2.35
N SER A 78 -23.08 17.77 2.81
CA SER A 78 -22.60 16.74 3.73
C SER A 78 -21.65 15.75 3.03
N ARG A 79 -20.74 15.11 3.79
CA ARG A 79 -19.83 14.08 3.23
C ARG A 79 -20.57 12.92 2.56
N GLU A 80 -21.74 12.54 3.06
CA GLU A 80 -22.55 11.47 2.47
C GLU A 80 -23.17 11.90 1.14
N GLU A 81 -23.66 13.13 1.06
CA GLU A 81 -24.19 13.72 -0.16
C GLU A 81 -23.11 13.83 -1.24
N MET A 82 -21.92 14.32 -0.89
CA MET A 82 -20.76 14.33 -1.80
C MET A 82 -20.46 12.93 -2.35
N ARG A 83 -20.45 11.90 -1.50
CA ARG A 83 -20.19 10.51 -1.94
C ARG A 83 -21.26 9.99 -2.89
N LYS A 84 -22.54 10.24 -2.58
CA LYS A 84 -23.67 9.78 -3.42
C LYS A 84 -23.67 10.49 -4.77
N THR A 85 -23.47 11.81 -4.77
CA THR A 85 -23.49 12.63 -5.98
C THR A 85 -22.28 12.38 -6.88
N LEU A 86 -21.09 12.25 -6.30
CA LEU A 86 -19.86 11.98 -7.05
C LEU A 86 -19.64 10.47 -7.32
N ARG A 87 -20.48 9.61 -6.75
CA ARG A 87 -20.36 8.14 -6.83
C ARG A 87 -18.96 7.62 -6.47
N ILE A 88 -18.35 8.18 -5.43
CA ILE A 88 -17.00 7.83 -4.99
C ILE A 88 -16.95 7.21 -3.59
N SER A 89 -15.88 6.44 -3.34
CA SER A 89 -15.59 5.90 -2.01
C SER A 89 -15.21 7.01 -1.02
N ALA A 90 -15.39 6.75 0.27
CA ALA A 90 -15.02 7.68 1.33
C ALA A 90 -13.52 7.99 1.36
N ASP A 91 -12.69 7.00 1.02
CA ASP A 91 -11.24 7.18 0.99
C ASP A 91 -10.78 8.02 -0.20
N LEU A 92 -11.44 7.86 -1.36
CA LEU A 92 -11.15 8.69 -2.54
C LEU A 92 -11.56 10.14 -2.29
N LEU A 93 -12.73 10.37 -1.66
CA LEU A 93 -13.16 11.71 -1.24
C LEU A 93 -12.13 12.39 -0.31
N LYS A 94 -11.65 11.67 0.71
CA LYS A 94 -10.61 12.18 1.64
C LYS A 94 -9.30 12.49 0.92
N ARG A 95 -8.89 11.63 -0.01
CA ARG A 95 -7.67 11.82 -0.80
C ARG A 95 -7.79 13.06 -1.69
N ASP A 96 -8.90 13.22 -2.42
CA ASP A 96 -9.10 14.36 -3.30
C ASP A 96 -9.22 15.67 -2.50
N ALA A 97 -9.95 15.69 -1.38
CA ALA A 97 -10.02 16.87 -0.52
C ALA A 97 -8.65 17.29 0.03
N ARG A 98 -7.82 16.32 0.47
CA ARG A 98 -6.45 16.58 0.90
C ARG A 98 -5.59 17.20 -0.20
N LEU A 99 -5.70 16.68 -1.43
CA LEU A 99 -4.94 17.19 -2.57
C LEU A 99 -5.40 18.60 -2.99
N LEU A 100 -6.66 18.95 -2.72
CA LEU A 100 -7.22 20.26 -3.03
C LEU A 100 -7.09 21.26 -1.88
N GLY A 101 -6.56 20.85 -0.72
CA GLY A 101 -6.48 21.70 0.48
C GLY A 101 -7.85 22.04 1.07
N LEU A 102 -8.87 21.24 0.81
CA LEU A 102 -10.24 21.50 1.25
C LEU A 102 -10.49 20.89 2.63
N GLU A 103 -11.13 21.65 3.50
CA GLU A 103 -11.67 21.16 4.77
C GLU A 103 -13.03 20.52 4.51
N LEU A 104 -13.12 19.20 4.73
CA LEU A 104 -14.39 18.50 4.59
C LEU A 104 -15.21 18.69 5.88
N PRO A 105 -16.51 19.04 5.78
CA PRO A 105 -17.38 19.18 6.94
C PRO A 105 -17.38 17.90 7.77
N GLU A 106 -17.44 18.00 9.09
CA GLU A 106 -17.41 16.83 9.96
C GLU A 106 -18.50 15.82 9.56
N PRO A 107 -18.23 14.50 9.63
CA PRO A 107 -19.24 13.53 9.29
C PRO A 107 -20.41 13.69 10.26
N ALA A 108 -21.62 13.96 9.74
CA ALA A 108 -22.86 14.08 10.53
C ALA A 108 -23.10 12.86 11.42
N ASN A 109 -22.65 11.69 10.97
CA ASN A 109 -22.48 10.52 11.80
C ASN A 109 -21.11 10.57 12.49
N GLY A 110 -21.12 11.02 13.75
CA GLY A 110 -20.00 10.88 14.66
C GLY A 110 -19.58 9.42 14.81
N GLN A 111 -18.71 8.93 13.92
CA GLN A 111 -17.78 7.86 14.26
C GLN A 111 -16.48 8.49 14.78
N SER A 112 -16.61 9.38 15.75
CA SER A 112 -15.51 9.90 16.55
C SER A 112 -15.60 9.30 17.94
N GLY A 113 -15.38 7.99 18.01
CA GLY A 113 -15.14 7.29 19.25
C GLY A 113 -15.95 6.01 19.37
N PRO A 114 -15.44 4.99 20.07
CA PRO A 114 -16.33 4.05 20.76
C PRO A 114 -17.41 4.85 21.51
N ASP A 115 -18.67 4.41 21.40
CA ASP A 115 -19.78 4.84 22.26
C ASP A 115 -19.26 4.98 23.71
N GLU A 116 -19.50 6.11 24.39
CA GLU A 116 -18.95 6.35 25.73
C GLU A 116 -19.35 5.23 26.70
N GLU A 117 -20.53 4.66 26.48
CA GLU A 117 -21.03 3.51 27.21
C GLU A 117 -20.21 2.24 26.89
N LEU A 118 -19.82 2.03 25.64
CA LEU A 118 -18.91 0.95 25.25
C LEU A 118 -17.51 1.15 25.83
N VAL A 119 -17.00 2.39 25.89
CA VAL A 119 -15.73 2.68 26.57
C VAL A 119 -15.83 2.30 28.04
N ARG A 120 -16.90 2.71 28.71
CA ARG A 120 -17.14 2.39 30.12
C ARG A 120 -17.24 0.89 30.36
N GLN A 121 -17.93 0.16 29.49
CA GLN A 121 -18.02 -1.31 29.56
C GLN A 121 -16.66 -1.97 29.37
N VAL A 122 -15.87 -1.54 28.39
CA VAL A 122 -14.53 -2.08 28.13
C VAL A 122 -13.56 -1.77 29.28
N LEU A 123 -13.60 -0.55 29.84
CA LEU A 123 -12.75 -0.16 30.97
C LEU A 123 -13.15 -0.87 32.26
N THR A 124 -14.45 -1.02 32.53
CA THR A 124 -14.95 -1.80 33.70
C THR A 124 -14.60 -3.28 33.58
N ALA A 125 -14.68 -3.83 32.36
CA ALA A 125 -14.32 -5.22 32.12
C ALA A 125 -12.81 -5.48 32.17
N PHE A 126 -11.96 -4.44 32.02
CA PHE A 126 -10.51 -4.55 32.03
C PHE A 126 -9.95 -4.59 33.46
N ASP A 127 -9.50 -5.77 33.88
CA ASP A 127 -8.91 -6.04 35.20
C ASP A 127 -7.36 -6.10 35.19
N GLY A 128 -6.74 -5.71 34.06
CA GLY A 128 -5.29 -5.81 33.83
C GLY A 128 -4.75 -7.23 33.57
N LYS A 129 -5.58 -8.27 33.74
CA LYS A 129 -5.20 -9.68 33.58
C LYS A 129 -5.89 -10.36 32.40
N LYS A 130 -7.09 -9.92 32.04
CA LYS A 130 -7.87 -10.45 30.91
C LYS A 130 -7.21 -10.13 29.57
N CYS A 131 -7.24 -11.12 28.68
CA CYS A 131 -6.82 -10.96 27.29
C CYS A 131 -7.92 -10.27 26.46
N LEU A 132 -7.53 -9.66 25.34
CA LEU A 132 -8.43 -8.94 24.42
C LEU A 132 -9.65 -9.77 24.00
N THR A 133 -9.46 -11.06 23.74
CA THR A 133 -10.54 -11.97 23.32
C THR A 133 -11.56 -12.18 24.42
N ARG A 134 -11.14 -12.28 25.69
CA ARG A 134 -12.05 -12.47 26.82
C ARG A 134 -12.90 -11.21 27.07
N ILE A 135 -12.27 -10.03 27.01
CA ILE A 135 -12.98 -8.74 27.11
C ILE A 135 -13.94 -8.56 25.93
N ALA A 136 -13.51 -8.93 24.73
CA ALA A 136 -14.32 -8.89 23.51
C ALA A 136 -15.58 -9.77 23.61
N THR A 137 -15.45 -10.99 24.16
CA THR A 137 -16.59 -11.88 24.40
C THR A 137 -17.54 -11.33 25.45
N GLU A 138 -17.02 -10.78 26.55
CA GLU A 138 -17.81 -10.20 27.65
C GLU A 138 -18.61 -8.96 27.21
N VAL A 139 -18.01 -8.14 26.34
CA VAL A 139 -18.63 -6.91 25.81
C VAL A 139 -19.42 -7.16 24.52
N GLY A 140 -19.34 -8.35 23.93
CA GLY A 140 -20.05 -8.68 22.67
C GLY A 140 -19.53 -7.89 21.47
N ARG A 141 -18.23 -7.61 21.41
CA ARG A 141 -17.60 -6.80 20.34
C ARG A 141 -16.38 -7.49 19.75
N HIS A 142 -15.97 -7.05 18.55
CA HIS A 142 -14.78 -7.59 17.90
C HIS A 142 -13.50 -7.22 18.69
N PRO A 143 -12.51 -8.12 18.81
CA PRO A 143 -11.26 -7.87 19.55
C PRO A 143 -10.49 -6.62 19.11
N ASP A 144 -10.54 -6.28 17.82
CA ASP A 144 -9.88 -5.07 17.30
C ASP A 144 -10.51 -3.77 17.79
N THR A 145 -11.83 -3.77 18.03
CA THR A 145 -12.53 -2.61 18.59
C THR A 145 -12.04 -2.38 20.03
N VAL A 146 -12.03 -3.44 20.84
CA VAL A 146 -11.50 -3.39 22.22
C VAL A 146 -10.04 -2.94 22.24
N ARG A 147 -9.20 -3.47 21.33
CA ARG A 147 -7.79 -3.05 21.20
C ARG A 147 -7.66 -1.56 20.92
N LYS A 148 -8.48 -1.00 20.01
CA LYS A 148 -8.46 0.44 19.69
C LYS A 148 -8.87 1.28 20.90
N ILE A 149 -9.89 0.85 21.64
CA ILE A 149 -10.37 1.54 22.85
C ILE A 149 -9.28 1.57 23.93
N LEU A 150 -8.69 0.41 24.24
CA LEU A 150 -7.63 0.31 25.24
C LEU A 150 -6.39 1.11 24.83
N LYS A 151 -5.98 1.05 23.56
CA LYS A 151 -4.87 1.84 23.03
C LYS A 151 -5.12 3.35 23.15
N LYS A 152 -6.34 3.82 22.88
CA LYS A 152 -6.71 5.24 23.00
C LYS A 152 -6.67 5.71 24.47
N ASN A 153 -6.92 4.82 25.42
CA ASN A 153 -6.86 5.07 26.86
C ASN A 153 -5.50 4.72 27.50
N GLY A 154 -4.46 4.44 26.70
CA GLY A 154 -3.11 4.14 27.21
C GLY A 154 -2.95 2.76 27.88
N LEU A 155 -3.97 1.90 27.79
CA LEU A 155 -3.96 0.57 28.41
C LEU A 155 -3.41 -0.49 27.43
N LYS A 156 -2.53 -1.35 27.96
CA LYS A 156 -1.94 -2.46 27.21
C LYS A 156 -2.50 -3.77 27.74
N CYS A 157 -3.21 -4.53 26.90
CA CYS A 157 -3.59 -5.89 27.26
C CYS A 157 -2.35 -6.78 27.36
N PRO A 158 -2.29 -7.69 28.34
CA PRO A 158 -1.35 -8.80 28.28
C PRO A 158 -1.58 -9.57 26.98
N ALA A 159 -0.48 -10.00 26.35
CA ALA A 159 -0.55 -10.86 25.18
C ALA A 159 -1.40 -12.08 25.55
N ALA A 160 -2.32 -12.49 24.67
CA ALA A 160 -3.01 -13.75 24.87
C ALA A 160 -1.96 -14.84 25.08
N PRO A 161 -2.18 -15.79 26.02
CA PRO A 161 -1.30 -16.94 26.11
C PRO A 161 -1.20 -17.56 24.71
N PRO A 162 0.01 -17.94 24.26
CA PRO A 162 0.16 -18.56 22.96
C PRO A 162 -0.86 -19.70 22.90
N SER A 163 -1.69 -19.70 21.84
CA SER A 163 -2.64 -20.80 21.62
C SER A 163 -1.85 -22.10 21.74
N THR A 164 -2.40 -23.10 22.44
CA THR A 164 -1.78 -24.40 22.73
C THR A 164 -1.27 -25.12 21.46
N THR A 165 -1.67 -24.64 20.28
CA THR A 165 -1.31 -25.12 18.95
C THR A 165 -0.19 -24.32 18.27
N THR A 166 0.31 -23.23 18.88
CA THR A 166 1.32 -22.34 18.29
C THR A 166 2.70 -22.88 18.62
N LEU A 167 3.32 -23.56 17.64
CA LEU A 167 4.71 -23.99 17.76
C LEU A 167 5.61 -22.77 18.03
N THR A 168 6.54 -22.93 18.96
CA THR A 168 7.55 -21.90 19.22
C THR A 168 8.41 -21.68 17.98
N VAL A 169 9.05 -20.52 17.89
CA VAL A 169 9.98 -20.21 16.79
C VAL A 169 11.07 -21.27 16.65
N ALA A 170 11.57 -21.80 17.77
CA ALA A 170 12.54 -22.89 17.81
C ALA A 170 12.00 -24.20 17.23
N GLN A 171 10.76 -24.58 17.57
CA GLN A 171 10.11 -25.77 17.03
C GLN A 171 9.85 -25.65 15.52
N ILE A 172 9.49 -24.46 15.03
CA ILE A 172 9.34 -24.19 13.60
C ILE A 172 10.69 -24.32 12.87
N ALA A 173 11.76 -23.78 13.45
CA ALA A 173 13.11 -23.90 12.88
C ALA A 173 13.57 -25.36 12.82
N GLN A 174 13.36 -26.12 13.89
CA GLN A 174 13.68 -27.56 13.94
C GLN A 174 12.91 -28.35 12.89
N ARG A 175 11.59 -28.11 12.76
CA ARG A 175 10.77 -28.76 11.74
C ARG A 175 11.26 -28.44 10.33
N ARG A 176 11.61 -27.18 10.06
CA ARG A 176 12.16 -26.75 8.76
C ARG A 176 13.48 -27.43 8.41
N ALA A 177 14.37 -27.61 9.39
CA ALA A 177 15.61 -28.37 9.21
C ALA A 177 15.34 -29.85 8.88
N GLN A 178 14.35 -30.46 9.54
CA GLN A 178 13.94 -31.84 9.24
C GLN A 178 13.31 -31.97 7.85
N VAL A 179 12.41 -31.05 7.47
CA VAL A 179 11.84 -30.98 6.11
C VAL A 179 12.94 -30.91 5.06
N ARG A 180 13.95 -30.06 5.27
CA ARG A 180 15.10 -29.93 4.36
C ARG A 180 15.87 -31.23 4.23
N ARG A 181 16.18 -31.90 5.35
CA ARG A 181 16.92 -33.17 5.37
C ARG A 181 16.17 -34.30 4.66
N LEU A 182 14.86 -34.42 4.89
CA LEU A 182 14.04 -35.47 4.29
C LEU A 182 13.89 -35.29 2.77
N ILE A 183 13.69 -34.06 2.32
CA ILE A 183 13.58 -33.76 0.87
C ILE A 183 14.93 -33.91 0.18
N ALA A 184 16.02 -33.52 0.83
CA ALA A 184 17.38 -33.78 0.34
C ALA A 184 17.65 -35.29 0.21
N GLY A 185 17.12 -36.11 1.13
CA GLY A 185 17.11 -37.58 1.04
C GLY A 185 16.17 -38.17 -0.02
N GLY A 186 15.61 -37.35 -0.91
CA GLY A 186 14.77 -37.79 -2.03
C GLY A 186 13.28 -37.93 -1.73
N MET A 187 12.82 -37.71 -0.50
CA MET A 187 11.39 -37.81 -0.18
C MET A 187 10.57 -36.73 -0.87
N THR A 188 9.33 -37.05 -1.21
CA THR A 188 8.33 -36.09 -1.71
C THR A 188 7.75 -35.27 -0.56
N ALA A 189 7.09 -34.15 -0.88
CA ALA A 189 6.43 -33.33 0.13
C ALA A 189 5.32 -34.10 0.89
N ALA A 190 4.64 -35.03 0.24
CA ALA A 190 3.61 -35.87 0.85
C ALA A 190 4.20 -36.90 1.84
N GLU A 191 5.30 -37.55 1.45
CA GLU A 191 6.01 -38.50 2.31
C GLU A 191 6.65 -37.79 3.51
N THR A 192 7.24 -36.61 3.27
CA THR A 192 7.81 -35.74 4.31
C THR A 192 6.73 -35.32 5.31
N ALA A 193 5.54 -34.96 4.83
CA ALA A 193 4.41 -34.61 5.68
C ALA A 193 3.96 -35.79 6.55
N LYS A 194 3.88 -36.98 5.96
CA LYS A 194 3.56 -38.23 6.68
C LYS A 194 4.61 -38.56 7.74
N ALA A 195 5.90 -38.45 7.40
CA ALA A 195 7.00 -38.74 8.32
C ALA A 195 7.06 -37.77 9.51
N LEU A 196 6.67 -36.51 9.31
CA LEU A 196 6.67 -35.47 10.36
C LEU A 196 5.33 -35.34 11.10
N GLY A 197 4.31 -36.13 10.73
CA GLY A 197 2.98 -36.04 11.35
C GLY A 197 2.27 -34.70 11.12
N VAL A 198 2.58 -34.01 10.02
CA VAL A 198 2.00 -32.69 9.68
C VAL A 198 1.17 -32.75 8.41
N LYS A 199 0.32 -31.74 8.20
CA LYS A 199 -0.45 -31.60 6.95
C LYS A 199 0.51 -31.26 5.79
N PRO A 200 0.30 -31.77 4.56
CA PRO A 200 1.12 -31.42 3.40
C PRO A 200 1.24 -29.91 3.16
N ALA A 201 0.16 -29.15 3.38
CA ALA A 201 0.17 -27.68 3.29
C ALA A 201 1.17 -27.01 4.25
N THR A 202 1.47 -27.63 5.38
CA THR A 202 2.46 -27.13 6.35
C THR A 202 3.87 -27.25 5.78
N VAL A 203 4.18 -28.37 5.13
CA VAL A 203 5.47 -28.58 4.45
C VAL A 203 5.64 -27.59 3.30
N SER A 204 4.59 -27.37 2.49
CA SER A 204 4.62 -26.37 1.41
C SER A 204 4.82 -24.94 1.93
N SER A 205 4.20 -24.59 3.05
CA SER A 205 4.37 -23.29 3.70
C SER A 205 5.81 -23.11 4.22
N ASP A 206 6.39 -24.15 4.81
CA ASP A 206 7.77 -24.13 5.28
C ASP A 206 8.78 -24.01 4.13
N LEU A 207 8.59 -24.75 3.04
CA LEU A 207 9.41 -24.62 1.84
C LEU A 207 9.36 -23.21 1.24
N ARG A 208 8.15 -22.64 1.15
CA ARG A 208 7.96 -21.25 0.72
C ARG A 208 8.66 -20.25 1.65
N ALA A 209 8.56 -20.45 2.96
CA ALA A 209 9.20 -19.58 3.94
C ALA A 209 10.73 -19.66 3.89
N MET A 210 11.28 -20.82 3.56
CA MET A 210 12.72 -21.00 3.32
C MET A 210 13.16 -20.51 1.93
N ARG A 211 12.22 -20.19 1.04
CA ARG A 211 12.45 -19.83 -0.37
C ARG A 211 13.26 -20.89 -1.14
N VAL A 212 13.05 -22.16 -0.83
CA VAL A 212 13.78 -23.25 -1.50
C VAL A 212 12.81 -24.12 -2.30
N GLY A 213 13.16 -24.38 -3.55
CA GLY A 213 12.45 -25.34 -4.40
C GLY A 213 12.76 -26.78 -4.00
N ILE A 214 11.77 -27.67 -4.11
CA ILE A 214 11.94 -29.12 -3.85
C ILE A 214 13.05 -29.69 -4.75
N THR A 215 13.13 -29.21 -5.99
CA THR A 215 14.12 -29.62 -6.99
C THR A 215 15.55 -29.23 -6.58
N GLU A 216 15.74 -28.03 -6.03
CA GLU A 216 17.04 -27.51 -5.59
C GLU A 216 17.61 -28.32 -4.43
N LEU A 217 16.75 -28.71 -3.48
CA LEU A 217 17.17 -29.52 -2.32
C LEU A 217 17.58 -30.94 -2.71
N ARG A 218 16.97 -31.51 -3.75
CA ARG A 218 17.34 -32.84 -4.26
C ARG A 218 18.64 -32.82 -5.05
N GLN A 219 18.86 -31.76 -5.83
CA GLN A 219 20.09 -31.61 -6.63
C GLN A 219 21.31 -31.33 -5.74
N GLY A 220 21.17 -30.55 -4.66
CA GLY A 220 22.26 -30.27 -3.73
C GLY A 220 22.68 -31.44 -2.81
N ALA A 221 21.97 -32.57 -2.83
CA ALA A 221 22.32 -33.78 -2.08
C ALA A 221 23.05 -34.84 -2.93
N LEU A 222 23.08 -34.63 -4.25
CA LEU A 222 23.75 -35.48 -5.23
C LEU A 222 25.11 -34.89 -5.68
N ALA A 223 25.51 -33.75 -5.09
CA ALA A 223 26.82 -33.12 -5.24
C ALA A 223 27.61 -33.27 -3.94
#